data_AF-A0A974L262-F1
#
_entry.id   AF-A0A974L262-F1
#
_cell.length_a   1.000
_cell.length_b   1.000
_cell.length_c   1.000
_cell.angle_alpha   90.00
_cell.angle_beta   90.00
_cell.angle_gamma   90.00
#
_symmetry.space_group_name_H-M   'P 1'
#
loop_
_entity.id
_entity.type
_entity.pdbx_description
1 polymer ?
#
loop_
_entity_poly.entity_id
_entity_poly.type
_entity_poly.pdbx_seq_one_letter_code
_entity_poly.pdbx_strand_id
1 'polypeptide(L)'
;MNENFDYSLVDNETAEFLKEREYTINGIAEDARIKIGGELLKARDRLANHRNGVFRKWHESGGMDKNQVTYYINLTLLSRNLDNNQKDNFLNAPKSLQKEVMKKSVPEDLKQKVLDGDITTHKEYKQLQKDKEELEQQNAQLQSQVEQAQRSEEIAKKQLEDAESREPEVIEKYMEPEDYQETKNALAQSRHQQKLIEQRNEKLEKDIKEMEQRRDEVSEKSQKYDELNKAINDMNAKLNDGQQRLKAQKEIYDLVKGSEKVIREVAPLCYLAFSKDIIDNDYARKPIEKIIDDLTDMSNRLRKQLKKGDVIDV
;
A
#
# COMPACT_ATOMS: atom_id res chain seq x y z
N MET A 1 -5.55 -3.03 -21.59
CA MET A 1 -4.52 -4.07 -21.56
C MET A 1 -3.21 -3.35 -21.82
N ASN A 2 -2.41 -3.12 -20.78
CA ASN A 2 -1.00 -2.82 -20.97
C ASN A 2 -0.30 -4.15 -20.67
N GLU A 3 0.20 -4.80 -21.70
CA GLU A 3 1.14 -5.90 -21.49
C GLU A 3 2.38 -5.28 -20.84
N ASN A 4 2.75 -5.80 -19.67
CA ASN A 4 4.00 -5.41 -19.05
C ASN A 4 5.15 -5.89 -19.94
N PHE A 5 6.19 -5.08 -20.07
CA PHE A 5 7.40 -5.49 -20.79
C PHE A 5 8.00 -6.75 -20.13
N ASP A 6 8.32 -7.76 -20.93
CA ASP A 6 8.95 -8.98 -20.44
C ASP A 6 10.45 -8.75 -20.25
N TYR A 7 10.86 -8.51 -19.00
CA TYR A 7 12.26 -8.28 -18.66
C TYR A 7 13.15 -9.53 -18.77
N SER A 8 12.60 -10.73 -18.98
CA SER A 8 13.42 -11.93 -19.20
C SER A 8 14.13 -11.94 -20.56
N LEU A 9 13.78 -11.00 -21.44
CA LEU A 9 14.38 -10.82 -22.77
C LEU A 9 15.80 -10.22 -22.73
N VAL A 10 16.24 -9.71 -21.58
CA VAL A 10 17.54 -9.06 -21.41
C VAL A 10 18.24 -9.61 -20.15
N ASP A 11 19.53 -9.31 -20.00
CA ASP A 11 20.27 -9.66 -18.79
C ASP A 11 19.80 -8.84 -17.57
N ASN A 12 20.16 -9.30 -16.37
CA ASN A 12 19.71 -8.70 -15.12
C ASN A 12 20.10 -7.21 -14.97
N GLU A 13 21.31 -6.82 -15.40
CA GLU A 13 21.79 -5.44 -15.29
C GLU A 13 20.96 -4.52 -16.20
N THR A 14 20.73 -4.95 -17.44
CA THR A 14 19.88 -4.23 -18.38
C THR A 14 18.42 -4.17 -17.89
N ALA A 15 17.88 -5.27 -17.33
CA ALA A 15 16.53 -5.30 -16.79
C ALA A 15 16.35 -4.31 -15.62
N GLU A 16 17.30 -4.27 -14.69
CA GLU A 16 17.29 -3.31 -13.57
C GLU A 16 17.38 -1.87 -14.05
N PHE A 17 18.27 -1.59 -15.00
CA PHE A 17 18.38 -0.26 -15.62
C PHE A 17 17.06 0.17 -16.27
N LEU A 18 16.40 -0.71 -17.04
CA LEU A 18 15.12 -0.39 -17.68
C LEU A 18 14.02 -0.11 -16.66
N LYS A 19 13.93 -0.90 -15.58
CA LYS A 19 12.99 -0.66 -14.47
C LYS A 19 13.23 0.69 -13.80
N GLU A 20 14.49 1.07 -13.58
CA GLU A 20 14.85 2.37 -13.01
C GLU A 20 14.43 3.53 -13.94
N ARG A 21 14.61 3.35 -15.25
CA ARG A 21 14.19 4.34 -16.26
C ARG A 21 12.67 4.45 -16.35
N GLU A 22 11.94 3.35 -16.31
CA GLU A 22 10.48 3.35 -16.26
C GLU A 22 9.94 4.05 -14.99
N TYR A 23 10.52 3.74 -13.83
CA TYR A 23 10.18 4.43 -12.58
C TYR A 23 10.38 5.95 -12.70
N THR A 24 11.54 6.37 -13.24
CA THR A 24 11.86 7.79 -13.46
C THR A 24 10.86 8.45 -14.42
N ILE A 25 10.57 7.79 -15.55
CA ILE A 25 9.64 8.29 -16.57
C ILE A 25 8.23 8.43 -15.99
N ASN A 26 7.78 7.44 -15.22
CA ASN A 26 6.48 7.47 -14.55
C ASN A 26 6.40 8.63 -13.56
N GLY A 27 7.42 8.82 -12.72
CA GLY A 27 7.48 9.95 -11.78
C GLY A 27 7.39 11.31 -12.49
N ILE A 28 8.16 11.50 -13.57
CA ILE A 28 8.09 12.73 -14.40
C ILE A 28 6.69 12.91 -14.99
N ALA A 29 6.12 11.84 -15.56
CA ALA A 29 4.81 11.89 -16.18
C ALA A 29 3.71 12.23 -15.16
N GLU A 30 3.74 11.63 -13.97
CA GLU A 30 2.75 11.92 -12.92
C GLU A 30 2.87 13.34 -12.37
N ASP A 31 4.09 13.84 -12.12
CA ASP A 31 4.28 15.23 -11.70
C ASP A 31 3.76 16.22 -12.76
N ALA A 32 4.03 15.96 -14.04
CA ALA A 32 3.47 16.74 -15.14
C ALA A 32 1.93 16.71 -15.13
N ARG A 33 1.31 15.54 -14.95
CA ARG A 33 -0.15 15.39 -14.87
C ARG A 33 -0.76 16.14 -13.69
N ILE A 34 -0.11 16.10 -12.52
CA ILE A 34 -0.56 16.86 -11.33
C ILE A 34 -0.51 18.37 -11.59
N LYS A 35 0.57 18.86 -12.21
CA LYS A 35 0.72 20.28 -12.56
C LYS A 35 -0.36 20.71 -13.56
N ILE A 36 -0.57 19.93 -14.62
CA ILE A 36 -1.65 20.18 -15.60
C ILE A 36 -3.02 20.15 -14.90
N GLY A 37 -3.27 19.15 -14.05
CA GLY A 37 -4.50 19.04 -13.27
C GLY A 37 -4.75 20.23 -12.35
N GLY A 38 -3.69 20.84 -11.81
CA GLY A 38 -3.75 22.08 -11.05
C GLY A 38 -4.24 23.28 -11.88
N GLU A 39 -3.74 23.45 -13.10
CA GLU A 39 -4.21 24.51 -14.01
C GLU A 39 -5.63 24.24 -14.52
N LEU A 40 -5.96 22.98 -14.82
CA LEU A 40 -7.30 22.56 -15.19
C LEU A 40 -8.31 22.86 -14.06
N LEU A 41 -7.92 22.63 -12.81
CA LEU A 41 -8.75 22.92 -11.64
C LEU A 41 -9.02 24.44 -11.52
N LYS A 42 -7.99 25.28 -11.65
CA LYS A 42 -8.14 26.75 -11.64
C LYS A 42 -9.07 27.22 -12.76
N ALA A 43 -8.89 26.70 -13.98
CA ALA A 43 -9.74 27.02 -15.11
C ALA A 43 -11.18 26.58 -14.89
N ARG A 44 -11.40 25.37 -14.35
CA ARG A 44 -12.73 24.85 -13.99
C ARG A 44 -13.42 25.76 -12.98
N ASP A 45 -12.73 26.14 -11.92
CA ASP A 45 -13.30 26.95 -10.85
C ASP A 45 -13.60 28.37 -11.34
N ARG A 46 -12.76 28.95 -12.20
CA ARG A 46 -13.02 30.25 -12.86
C ARG A 46 -14.23 30.18 -13.80
N LEU A 47 -14.39 29.07 -14.52
CA LEU A 47 -15.47 28.86 -15.47
C LEU A 47 -16.75 28.28 -14.83
N ALA A 48 -16.78 28.05 -13.51
CA ALA A 48 -17.92 27.45 -12.81
C ALA A 48 -19.22 28.26 -12.98
N ASN A 49 -19.11 29.59 -13.02
CA ASN A 49 -20.25 30.49 -13.23
C ASN A 49 -20.64 30.65 -14.71
N HIS A 50 -19.82 30.14 -15.64
CA HIS A 50 -20.06 30.20 -17.07
C HIS A 50 -20.84 28.94 -17.50
N ARG A 51 -22.18 29.04 -17.41
CA ARG A 51 -23.11 27.99 -17.86
C ARG A 51 -22.87 27.64 -19.34
N ASN A 52 -23.32 26.45 -19.77
CA ASN A 52 -23.20 25.89 -21.13
C ASN A 52 -21.92 25.08 -21.43
N GLY A 53 -21.28 24.50 -20.40
CA GLY A 53 -20.15 23.60 -20.60
C GLY A 53 -18.92 24.27 -21.22
N VAL A 54 -18.72 25.57 -20.95
CA VAL A 54 -17.60 26.36 -21.48
C VAL A 54 -16.26 25.73 -21.11
N PHE A 55 -16.12 25.23 -19.88
CA PHE A 55 -14.94 24.47 -19.46
C PHE A 55 -14.67 23.27 -20.36
N ARG A 56 -15.73 22.54 -20.74
CA ARG A 56 -15.63 21.38 -21.62
C ARG A 56 -15.13 21.76 -23.01
N LYS A 57 -15.76 22.76 -23.62
CA LYS A 57 -15.38 23.27 -24.95
C LYS A 57 -13.93 23.75 -24.96
N TRP A 58 -13.50 24.45 -23.91
CA TRP A 58 -12.14 24.98 -23.80
C TRP A 58 -11.09 23.87 -23.76
N HIS A 59 -11.23 22.88 -22.87
CA HIS A 59 -10.22 21.82 -22.78
C HIS A 59 -10.25 20.90 -24.02
N GLU A 60 -11.42 20.64 -24.61
CA GLU A 60 -11.56 19.88 -25.86
C GLU A 60 -10.91 20.62 -27.05
N SER A 61 -11.01 21.96 -27.10
CA SER A 61 -10.31 22.78 -28.12
C SER A 61 -8.79 22.71 -28.00
N GLY A 62 -8.27 22.43 -26.80
CA GLY A 62 -6.85 22.18 -26.53
C GLY A 62 -6.44 20.71 -26.71
N GLY A 63 -7.33 19.85 -27.21
CA GLY A 63 -7.03 18.44 -27.48
C GLY A 63 -7.11 17.50 -26.27
N MET A 64 -7.60 17.96 -25.12
CA MET A 64 -7.78 17.12 -23.94
C MET A 64 -9.22 16.62 -23.82
N ASP A 65 -9.39 15.30 -23.71
CA ASP A 65 -10.71 14.70 -23.52
C ASP A 65 -11.21 14.80 -22.07
N LYS A 66 -12.52 14.62 -21.89
CA LYS A 66 -13.18 14.70 -20.57
C LYS A 66 -12.58 13.73 -19.55
N ASN A 67 -12.25 12.51 -19.95
CA ASN A 67 -11.74 11.48 -19.04
C ASN A 67 -10.32 11.81 -18.58
N GLN A 68 -9.46 12.29 -19.50
CA GLN A 68 -8.12 12.80 -19.16
C GLN A 68 -8.20 13.96 -18.17
N VAL A 69 -9.02 14.97 -18.46
CA VAL A 69 -9.19 16.14 -17.59
C VAL A 69 -9.71 15.74 -16.21
N THR A 70 -10.72 14.87 -16.15
CA THR A 70 -11.27 14.36 -14.89
C THR A 70 -10.22 13.61 -14.09
N TYR A 71 -9.45 12.75 -14.76
CA TYR A 71 -8.37 11.98 -14.14
C TYR A 71 -7.28 12.89 -13.58
N TYR A 72 -6.78 13.87 -14.34
CA TYR A 72 -5.75 14.81 -13.86
C TYR A 72 -6.23 15.67 -12.69
N ILE A 73 -7.46 16.17 -12.75
CA ILE A 73 -8.03 16.95 -11.63
C ILE A 73 -8.12 16.09 -10.37
N ASN A 74 -8.64 14.87 -10.47
CA ASN A 74 -8.79 13.97 -9.32
C ASN A 74 -7.41 13.56 -8.77
N LEU A 75 -6.44 13.30 -9.64
CA LEU A 75 -5.06 13.01 -9.27
C LEU A 75 -4.46 14.15 -8.46
N THR A 76 -4.63 15.40 -8.92
CA THR A 76 -4.18 16.60 -8.20
C THR A 76 -4.89 16.77 -6.86
N LEU A 77 -6.21 16.59 -6.81
CA LEU A 77 -7.00 16.79 -5.58
C LEU A 77 -6.63 15.77 -4.50
N LEU A 78 -6.46 14.50 -4.87
CA LEU A 78 -6.04 13.46 -3.93
C LEU A 78 -4.61 13.71 -3.45
N SER A 79 -3.68 13.96 -4.39
CA SER A 79 -2.24 14.14 -4.09
C SER A 79 -1.93 15.33 -3.18
N ARG A 80 -2.83 16.30 -3.04
CA ARG A 80 -2.65 17.46 -2.13
C ARG A 80 -2.77 17.10 -0.66
N ASN A 81 -3.47 16.01 -0.35
CA ASN A 81 -3.80 15.61 1.03
C ASN A 81 -2.99 14.39 1.49
N LEU A 82 -2.05 13.91 0.68
CA LEU A 82 -1.20 12.77 0.98
C LEU A 82 0.15 13.25 1.53
N ASP A 83 0.71 12.49 2.47
CA ASP A 83 2.12 12.65 2.84
C ASP A 83 3.07 12.17 1.73
N ASN A 84 4.37 12.37 1.91
CA ASN A 84 5.36 12.03 0.87
C ASN A 84 5.40 10.55 0.53
N ASN A 85 5.26 9.65 1.52
CA ASN A 85 5.31 8.21 1.29
C ASN A 85 4.02 7.75 0.60
N GLN A 86 2.87 8.20 1.09
CA GLN A 86 1.58 7.90 0.48
C GLN A 86 1.50 8.41 -0.95
N LYS A 87 2.05 9.59 -1.20
CA LYS A 87 2.13 10.17 -2.54
C LYS A 87 3.04 9.37 -3.46
N ASP A 88 4.20 8.93 -2.98
CA ASP A 88 5.11 8.08 -3.77
C ASP A 88 4.46 6.72 -4.12
N ASN A 89 3.90 6.04 -3.13
CA ASN A 89 3.15 4.79 -3.31
C ASN A 89 1.99 4.97 -4.32
N PHE A 90 1.19 6.02 -4.16
CA PHE A 90 0.05 6.30 -5.02
C PHE A 90 0.45 6.62 -6.47
N LEU A 91 1.46 7.47 -6.67
CA LEU A 91 1.86 7.91 -8.02
C LEU A 91 2.60 6.81 -8.78
N ASN A 92 3.33 5.94 -8.09
CA ASN A 92 3.98 4.79 -8.71
C ASN A 92 3.03 3.59 -8.87
N ALA A 93 1.85 3.60 -8.25
CA ALA A 93 0.87 2.54 -8.42
C ALA A 93 0.36 2.45 -9.87
N PRO A 94 0.01 1.24 -10.36
CA PRO A 94 -0.64 1.07 -11.64
C PRO A 94 -1.87 1.98 -11.83
N LYS A 95 -2.02 2.54 -13.04
CA LYS A 95 -3.13 3.46 -13.36
C LYS A 95 -4.52 2.91 -13.04
N SER A 96 -4.70 1.58 -13.09
CA SER A 96 -5.94 0.92 -12.67
C SER A 96 -6.20 1.08 -11.17
N LEU A 97 -5.18 0.91 -10.32
CA LEU A 97 -5.30 1.12 -8.88
C LEU A 97 -5.52 2.59 -8.55
N GLN A 98 -4.76 3.49 -9.16
CA GLN A 98 -4.96 4.93 -8.96
C GLN A 98 -6.43 5.32 -9.23
N LYS A 99 -7.01 4.80 -10.33
CA LYS A 99 -8.43 5.04 -10.66
C LYS A 99 -9.39 4.50 -9.61
N GLU A 100 -9.11 3.35 -9.00
CA GLU A 100 -9.95 2.79 -7.93
C GLU A 100 -9.90 3.66 -6.67
N VAL A 101 -8.71 4.06 -6.22
CA VAL A 101 -8.49 4.92 -5.05
C VAL A 101 -9.12 6.30 -5.21
N MET A 102 -9.16 6.83 -6.44
CA MET A 102 -9.80 8.12 -6.73
C MET A 102 -11.33 8.06 -6.87
N LYS A 103 -11.96 6.88 -6.80
CA LYS A 103 -13.43 6.79 -6.82
C LYS A 103 -14.00 7.32 -5.51
N LYS A 104 -15.12 8.02 -5.60
CA LYS A 104 -15.84 8.53 -4.42
C LYS A 104 -16.39 7.41 -3.52
N SER A 105 -16.69 6.25 -4.09
CA SER A 105 -17.30 5.10 -3.40
C SER A 105 -16.27 4.08 -2.92
N VAL A 106 -14.98 4.42 -2.88
CA VAL A 106 -13.94 3.49 -2.44
C VAL A 106 -14.05 3.25 -0.92
N PRO A 107 -13.98 2.00 -0.44
CA PRO A 107 -13.85 1.73 0.99
C PRO A 107 -12.55 2.33 1.55
N GLU A 108 -12.63 3.08 2.64
CA GLU A 108 -11.48 3.85 3.16
C GLU A 108 -10.33 2.93 3.61
N ASP A 109 -10.62 1.74 4.11
CA ASP A 109 -9.63 0.72 4.46
C ASP A 109 -8.83 0.22 3.25
N LEU A 110 -9.50 -0.07 2.13
CA LEU A 110 -8.83 -0.50 0.90
C LEU A 110 -8.02 0.63 0.28
N LYS A 111 -8.57 1.84 0.33
CA LYS A 111 -7.89 3.05 -0.12
C LYS A 111 -6.60 3.27 0.68
N GLN A 112 -6.67 3.16 2.01
CA GLN A 112 -5.52 3.34 2.89
C GLN A 112 -4.45 2.28 2.64
N LYS A 113 -4.82 1.01 2.49
CA LYS A 113 -3.87 -0.07 2.12
C LYS A 113 -3.14 0.16 0.79
N VAL A 114 -3.78 0.78 -0.20
CA VAL A 114 -3.10 1.15 -1.44
C VAL A 114 -2.15 2.32 -1.21
N LEU A 115 -2.55 3.32 -0.42
CA LEU A 115 -1.72 4.48 -0.09
C LEU A 115 -0.50 4.09 0.76
N ASP A 116 -0.63 3.12 1.66
CA ASP A 116 0.46 2.64 2.51
C ASP A 116 1.40 1.68 1.78
N GLY A 117 1.01 1.20 0.59
CA GLY A 117 1.81 0.31 -0.25
C GLY A 117 1.57 -1.19 0.01
N ASP A 118 0.64 -1.54 0.90
CA ASP A 118 0.26 -2.93 1.18
C ASP A 118 -0.40 -3.62 -0.03
N ILE A 119 -1.06 -2.84 -0.89
CA ILE A 119 -1.68 -3.34 -2.12
C ILE A 119 -1.02 -2.65 -3.32
N THR A 120 -0.22 -3.40 -4.05
CA THR A 120 0.53 -2.88 -5.21
C THR A 120 -0.08 -3.31 -6.54
N THR A 121 -0.96 -4.33 -6.53
CA THR A 121 -1.59 -4.84 -7.75
C THR A 121 -3.11 -4.68 -7.77
N HIS A 122 -3.65 -4.46 -8.98
CA HIS A 122 -5.11 -4.40 -9.17
C HIS A 122 -5.81 -5.73 -8.86
N LYS A 123 -5.10 -6.86 -8.98
CA LYS A 123 -5.64 -8.18 -8.69
C LYS A 123 -5.88 -8.37 -7.19
N GLU A 124 -4.89 -8.05 -6.36
CA GLU A 124 -5.01 -8.09 -4.90
C GLU A 124 -6.13 -7.18 -4.42
N TYR A 125 -6.20 -5.95 -4.94
CA TYR A 125 -7.28 -5.02 -4.63
C TYR A 125 -8.65 -5.61 -4.90
N LYS A 126 -8.86 -6.23 -6.08
CA LYS A 126 -10.14 -6.83 -6.44
C LYS A 126 -10.51 -8.03 -5.60
N GLN A 127 -9.52 -8.83 -5.20
CA GLN A 127 -9.75 -9.96 -4.30
C GLN A 127 -10.21 -9.46 -2.92
N LEU A 128 -9.48 -8.52 -2.32
CA LEU A 128 -9.83 -7.97 -1.01
C LEU A 128 -11.17 -7.24 -1.02
N GLN A 129 -11.48 -6.54 -2.12
CA GLN A 129 -12.80 -5.94 -2.31
C GLN A 129 -13.91 -7.00 -2.28
N LYS A 130 -13.72 -8.11 -3.00
CA LYS A 130 -14.70 -9.20 -3.05
C LYS A 130 -14.86 -9.90 -1.70
N ASP A 131 -13.75 -10.20 -1.02
CA ASP A 131 -13.75 -10.85 0.29
C ASP A 131 -14.51 -9.99 1.31
N LYS A 132 -14.34 -8.67 1.25
CA LYS A 132 -15.08 -7.72 2.10
C LYS A 132 -16.57 -7.72 1.79
N GLU A 133 -16.95 -7.67 0.52
CA GLU A 133 -18.35 -7.73 0.10
C GLU A 133 -19.02 -9.04 0.56
N GLU A 134 -18.31 -10.17 0.47
CA GLU A 134 -18.77 -11.47 0.96
C GLU A 134 -18.92 -11.50 2.49
N LEU A 135 -17.96 -10.94 3.23
CA LEU A 135 -18.04 -10.84 4.69
C LEU A 135 -19.20 -9.94 5.14
N GLU A 136 -19.43 -8.82 4.46
CA GLU A 136 -20.56 -7.93 4.75
C GLU A 136 -21.91 -8.64 4.51
N GLN A 137 -22.02 -9.43 3.43
CA GLN A 137 -23.20 -10.24 3.16
C GLN A 137 -23.42 -11.32 4.22
N GLN A 138 -22.37 -12.04 4.63
CA GLN A 138 -22.45 -13.05 5.70
C GLN A 138 -22.87 -12.41 7.03
N ASN A 139 -22.30 -11.26 7.38
CA ASN A 139 -22.66 -10.53 8.60
C ASN A 139 -24.12 -10.08 8.58
N ALA A 140 -24.63 -9.57 7.46
CA ALA A 140 -26.04 -9.21 7.31
C ALA A 140 -26.96 -10.43 7.47
N GLN A 141 -26.58 -11.58 6.90
CA GLN A 141 -27.34 -12.83 7.03
C GLN A 141 -27.36 -13.34 8.49
N LEU A 142 -26.22 -13.26 9.19
CA LEU A 142 -26.13 -13.64 10.60
C LEU A 142 -26.97 -12.72 11.49
N GLN A 143 -26.94 -11.41 11.26
CA GLN A 143 -27.79 -10.46 12.01
C GLN A 143 -29.28 -10.79 11.83
N SER A 144 -29.71 -11.09 10.60
CA SER A 144 -31.09 -11.51 10.33
C SER A 144 -31.50 -12.77 11.09
N GLN A 145 -30.60 -13.76 11.20
CA GLN A 145 -30.87 -14.99 11.96
C GLN A 145 -30.96 -14.73 13.47
N VAL A 146 -30.09 -13.86 14.01
CA VAL A 146 -30.12 -13.49 15.43
C VAL A 146 -31.43 -12.78 15.79
N GLU A 147 -31.91 -11.86 14.95
CA GLU A 147 -33.20 -11.18 15.17
C GLU A 147 -34.38 -12.17 15.16
N GLN A 148 -34.36 -13.17 14.27
CA GLN A 148 -35.39 -14.21 14.23
C GLN A 148 -35.37 -15.07 15.49
N ALA A 149 -34.18 -15.48 15.95
CA ALA A 149 -34.03 -16.26 17.18
C ALA A 149 -34.54 -15.51 18.41
N GLN A 150 -34.21 -14.22 18.53
CA GLN A 150 -34.69 -13.37 19.63
C GLN A 150 -36.22 -13.26 19.67
N ARG A 151 -36.86 -13.05 18.50
CA ARG A 151 -38.33 -13.04 18.41
C ARG A 151 -38.94 -14.37 18.84
N SER A 152 -38.33 -15.49 18.47
CA SER A 152 -38.82 -16.82 18.85
C SER A 152 -38.71 -17.07 20.36
N GLU A 153 -37.63 -16.61 20.99
CA GLU A 153 -37.44 -16.70 22.44
C GLU A 153 -38.48 -15.87 23.20
N GLU A 154 -38.76 -14.64 22.74
CA GLU A 154 -39.75 -13.76 23.35
C GLU A 154 -41.16 -14.37 23.31
N ILE A 155 -41.53 -14.99 22.18
CA ILE A 155 -42.81 -15.72 22.04
C ILE A 155 -42.86 -16.90 23.02
N ALA A 156 -41.79 -17.68 23.14
CA ALA A 156 -41.73 -18.83 24.03
C ALA A 156 -41.85 -18.43 25.51
N LYS A 157 -41.20 -17.33 25.93
CA LYS A 157 -41.34 -16.78 27.29
C LYS A 157 -42.79 -16.38 27.60
N LYS A 158 -43.45 -15.71 26.66
CA LYS A 158 -44.84 -15.28 26.83
C LYS A 158 -45.79 -16.47 27.02
N GLN A 159 -45.58 -17.55 26.27
CA GLN A 159 -46.36 -18.77 26.40
C GLN A 159 -46.14 -19.47 27.76
N LEU A 160 -44.95 -19.36 28.35
CA LEU A 160 -44.66 -19.90 29.68
C LEU A 160 -45.34 -19.08 30.79
N GLU A 161 -45.29 -17.74 30.71
CA GLU A 161 -46.01 -16.85 31.65
C GLU A 161 -47.54 -17.06 31.61
N ASP A 162 -48.11 -17.26 30.42
CA ASP A 162 -49.54 -17.55 30.24
C ASP A 162 -49.94 -18.93 30.80
N ALA A 163 -48.99 -19.88 30.88
CA ALA A 163 -49.22 -21.21 31.43
C ALA A 163 -49.14 -21.25 32.96
N GLU A 164 -48.25 -20.44 33.56
CA GLU A 164 -48.07 -20.34 35.03
C GLU A 164 -49.21 -19.59 35.74
N SER A 165 -50.04 -18.83 35.01
CA SER A 165 -51.12 -18.00 35.56
C SER A 165 -52.50 -18.68 35.66
N ARG A 166 -52.60 -20.01 35.44
CA ARG A 166 -53.83 -20.79 35.58
C ARG A 166 -53.92 -21.47 36.95
N GLU A 167 -54.95 -21.14 37.75
CA GLU A 167 -55.18 -21.76 39.07
C GLU A 167 -55.71 -23.21 38.96
N PRO A 168 -55.22 -24.16 39.79
CA PRO A 168 -55.71 -25.54 39.81
C PRO A 168 -56.91 -25.72 40.77
N GLU A 169 -57.93 -26.46 40.32
CA GLU A 169 -59.09 -26.87 41.13
C GLU A 169 -58.87 -28.29 41.70
N VAL A 170 -59.11 -28.50 43.01
CA VAL A 170 -58.82 -29.75 43.74
C VAL A 170 -60.10 -30.32 44.40
N ILE A 171 -60.34 -31.63 44.23
CA ILE A 171 -61.28 -32.45 45.03
C ILE A 171 -60.62 -33.83 45.31
N GLU A 172 -60.53 -34.23 46.59
CA GLU A 172 -59.86 -35.46 47.03
C GLU A 172 -60.77 -36.72 47.03
N LYS A 173 -60.28 -37.85 46.48
CA LYS A 173 -60.66 -39.21 46.88
C LYS A 173 -59.55 -40.23 46.52
N TYR A 174 -59.16 -41.06 47.48
CA TYR A 174 -58.06 -42.01 47.36
C TYR A 174 -58.34 -43.13 46.33
N MET A 175 -57.56 -43.15 45.23
CA MET A 175 -57.29 -44.28 44.34
C MET A 175 -55.80 -44.20 43.95
N GLU A 176 -55.24 -45.24 43.32
CA GLU A 176 -53.85 -45.26 42.81
C GLU A 176 -53.44 -43.86 42.29
N PRO A 177 -52.30 -43.27 42.72
CA PRO A 177 -52.07 -41.83 42.60
C PRO A 177 -52.39 -41.36 41.17
N GLU A 178 -53.37 -40.48 41.01
CA GLU A 178 -53.93 -40.08 39.71
C GLU A 178 -52.85 -39.42 38.82
N ASP A 179 -51.86 -38.86 39.49
CA ASP A 179 -50.61 -38.28 39.05
C ASP A 179 -49.51 -39.30 38.73
N TYR A 180 -49.71 -40.62 38.86
CA TYR A 180 -48.69 -41.62 38.46
C TYR A 180 -48.38 -41.54 36.97
N GLN A 181 -49.42 -41.39 36.13
CA GLN A 181 -49.23 -41.16 34.70
C GLN A 181 -48.63 -39.78 34.43
N GLU A 182 -49.01 -38.78 35.20
CA GLU A 182 -48.52 -37.41 35.06
C GLU A 182 -47.04 -37.29 35.44
N THR A 183 -46.63 -37.94 36.52
CA THR A 183 -45.24 -38.06 37.00
C THR A 183 -44.40 -38.91 36.05
N LYS A 184 -44.98 -39.97 35.47
CA LYS A 184 -44.32 -40.78 34.44
C LYS A 184 -44.13 -39.98 33.14
N ASN A 185 -45.10 -39.14 32.78
CA ASN A 185 -44.99 -38.21 31.65
C ASN A 185 -43.97 -37.10 31.94
N ALA A 186 -43.95 -36.54 33.16
CA ALA A 186 -42.96 -35.56 33.60
C ALA A 186 -41.54 -36.16 33.63
N LEU A 187 -41.39 -37.40 34.07
CA LEU A 187 -40.11 -38.13 34.03
C LEU A 187 -39.68 -38.42 32.58
N ALA A 188 -40.62 -38.75 31.69
CA ALA A 188 -40.35 -38.93 30.27
C ALA A 188 -39.95 -37.60 29.59
N GLN A 189 -40.61 -36.50 29.91
CA GLN A 189 -40.24 -35.14 29.47
C GLN A 189 -38.87 -34.74 30.01
N SER A 190 -38.60 -34.97 31.29
CA SER A 190 -37.31 -34.68 31.92
C SER A 190 -36.18 -35.49 31.27
N ARG A 191 -36.41 -36.79 30.99
CA ARG A 191 -35.46 -37.62 30.24
C ARG A 191 -35.27 -37.13 28.80
N HIS A 192 -36.33 -36.68 28.14
CA HIS A 192 -36.23 -36.10 26.80
C HIS A 192 -35.43 -34.79 26.81
N GLN A 193 -35.66 -33.92 27.81
CA GLN A 193 -34.89 -32.70 28.01
C GLN A 193 -33.43 -33.00 28.35
N GLN A 194 -33.13 -33.98 29.21
CA GLN A 194 -31.77 -34.43 29.48
C GLN A 194 -31.08 -34.88 28.19
N LYS A 195 -31.78 -35.65 27.34
CA LYS A 195 -31.23 -36.11 26.05
C LYS A 195 -30.97 -34.96 25.07
N LEU A 196 -31.84 -33.95 25.05
CA LEU A 196 -31.65 -32.72 24.28
C LEU A 196 -30.46 -31.89 24.78
N ILE A 197 -30.30 -31.79 26.11
CA ILE A 197 -29.16 -31.11 26.75
C ILE A 197 -27.86 -31.84 26.42
N GLU A 198 -27.86 -33.17 26.47
CA GLU A 198 -26.71 -34.01 26.14
C GLU A 198 -26.31 -33.84 24.67
N GLN A 199 -27.26 -33.89 23.73
CA GLN A 199 -27.01 -33.58 22.32
C GLN A 199 -26.47 -32.16 22.09
N ARG A 200 -26.96 -31.20 22.87
CA ARG A 200 -26.48 -29.81 22.80
C ARG A 200 -25.05 -29.69 23.33
N ASN A 201 -24.72 -30.39 24.41
CA ASN A 201 -23.37 -30.42 24.98
C ASN A 201 -22.38 -31.08 24.02
N GLU A 202 -22.73 -32.21 23.40
CA GLU A 202 -21.90 -32.85 22.37
C GLU A 202 -21.62 -31.91 21.19
N LYS A 203 -22.63 -31.15 20.76
CA LYS A 203 -22.46 -30.15 19.70
C LYS A 203 -21.54 -29.00 20.15
N LEU A 204 -21.73 -28.49 21.35
CA LEU A 204 -20.90 -27.43 21.91
C LEU A 204 -19.44 -27.87 22.07
N GLU A 205 -19.19 -29.10 22.51
CA GLU A 205 -17.83 -29.65 22.57
C GLU A 205 -17.18 -29.72 21.19
N LYS A 206 -17.94 -30.12 20.17
CA LYS A 206 -17.45 -30.15 18.79
C LYS A 206 -17.12 -28.74 18.29
N ASP A 207 -18.00 -27.77 18.52
CA ASP A 207 -17.81 -26.37 18.11
C ASP A 207 -16.60 -25.74 18.82
N ILE A 208 -16.41 -26.03 20.11
CA ILE A 208 -15.23 -25.58 20.88
C ILE A 208 -13.95 -26.16 20.27
N LYS A 209 -13.95 -27.44 19.92
CA LYS A 209 -12.77 -28.09 19.31
C LYS A 209 -12.44 -27.53 17.93
N GLU A 210 -13.45 -27.23 17.10
CA GLU A 210 -13.25 -26.55 15.83
C GLU A 210 -12.71 -25.11 16.02
N MET A 211 -13.19 -24.39 17.03
CA MET A 211 -12.68 -23.07 17.40
C MET A 211 -11.22 -23.10 17.85
N GLU A 212 -10.83 -24.10 18.65
CA GLU A 212 -9.44 -24.29 19.08
C GLU A 212 -8.51 -24.54 17.88
N GLN A 213 -8.90 -25.42 16.96
CA GLN A 213 -8.13 -25.68 15.73
C GLN A 213 -7.96 -24.41 14.89
N ARG A 214 -9.02 -23.63 14.72
CA ARG A 214 -8.95 -22.35 14.00
C ARG A 214 -8.05 -21.35 14.71
N ARG A 215 -8.07 -21.30 16.04
CA ARG A 215 -7.18 -20.42 16.82
C ARG A 215 -5.72 -20.80 16.60
N ASP A 216 -5.41 -22.08 16.61
CA ASP A 216 -4.04 -22.57 16.42
C ASP A 216 -3.54 -22.31 15.00
N GLU A 217 -4.36 -22.55 13.97
CA GLU A 217 -4.04 -22.20 12.59
C GLU A 217 -3.79 -20.69 12.39
N VAL A 218 -4.60 -19.85 13.04
CA VAL A 218 -4.42 -18.38 12.99
C VAL A 218 -3.14 -17.97 13.70
N SER A 219 -2.81 -18.61 14.82
CA SER A 219 -1.57 -18.34 15.56
C SER A 219 -0.33 -18.68 14.71
N GLU A 220 -0.31 -19.84 14.05
CA GLU A 220 0.78 -20.24 13.16
C GLU A 220 0.93 -19.29 11.96
N LYS A 221 -0.20 -18.87 11.36
CA LYS A 221 -0.19 -17.90 10.25
C LYS A 221 0.32 -16.53 10.69
N SER A 222 -0.05 -16.09 11.90
CA SER A 222 0.44 -14.83 12.47
C SER A 222 1.95 -14.86 12.69
N GLN A 223 2.49 -15.95 13.24
CA GLN A 223 3.94 -16.10 13.43
C GLN A 223 4.70 -16.03 12.09
N LYS A 224 4.19 -16.71 11.06
CA LYS A 224 4.77 -16.63 9.70
C LYS A 224 4.71 -15.22 9.11
N TYR A 225 3.64 -14.48 9.39
CA TYR A 225 3.50 -13.09 8.94
C TYR A 225 4.50 -12.16 9.62
N ASP A 226 4.73 -12.34 10.93
CA ASP A 226 5.73 -11.59 11.68
C ASP A 226 7.16 -11.88 11.20
N GLU A 227 7.48 -13.13 10.89
CA GLU A 227 8.77 -13.52 10.28
C GLU A 227 8.96 -12.92 8.89
N LEU A 228 7.92 -12.96 8.05
CA LEU A 228 7.95 -12.37 6.72
C LEU A 228 8.17 -10.84 6.80
N ASN A 229 7.49 -10.15 7.71
CA ASN A 229 7.66 -8.71 7.91
C ASN A 229 9.06 -8.36 8.39
N LYS A 230 9.66 -9.16 9.27
CA LYS A 230 11.08 -8.99 9.64
C LYS A 230 11.99 -9.15 8.43
N ALA A 231 11.81 -10.19 7.62
CA ALA A 231 12.61 -10.43 6.43
C ALA A 231 12.46 -9.31 5.38
N ILE A 232 11.25 -8.77 5.19
CA ILE A 232 10.98 -7.64 4.30
C ILE A 232 11.69 -6.37 4.81
N ASN A 233 11.62 -6.08 6.11
CA ASN A 233 12.31 -4.93 6.68
C ASN A 233 13.83 -5.04 6.54
N ASP A 234 14.39 -6.23 6.76
CA ASP A 234 15.82 -6.49 6.56
C ASP A 234 16.24 -6.35 5.09
N MET A 235 15.41 -6.82 4.15
CA MET A 235 15.64 -6.62 2.71
C MET A 235 15.56 -5.16 2.31
N ASN A 236 14.58 -4.39 2.83
CA ASN A 236 14.44 -2.96 2.56
C ASN A 236 15.64 -2.16 3.11
N ALA A 237 16.14 -2.51 4.29
CA ALA A 237 17.36 -1.89 4.84
C ALA A 237 18.59 -2.15 3.95
N LYS A 238 18.76 -3.39 3.48
CA LYS A 238 19.83 -3.76 2.53
C LYS A 238 19.69 -3.09 1.17
N LEU A 239 18.46 -2.97 0.66
CA LEU A 239 18.17 -2.30 -0.60
C LEU A 239 18.50 -0.81 -0.52
N ASN A 240 18.13 -0.16 0.59
CA ASN A 240 18.44 1.25 0.83
C ASN A 240 19.96 1.49 0.93
N ASP A 241 20.68 0.63 1.66
CA ASP A 241 22.16 0.67 1.69
C ASP A 241 22.76 0.49 0.28
N GLY A 242 22.24 -0.47 -0.50
CA GLY A 242 22.63 -0.68 -1.89
C GLY A 242 22.37 0.53 -2.79
N GLN A 243 21.20 1.16 -2.67
CA GLN A 243 20.84 2.37 -3.43
C GLN A 243 21.72 3.57 -3.06
N GLN A 244 22.04 3.74 -1.77
CA GLN A 244 22.95 4.80 -1.33
C GLN A 244 24.37 4.59 -1.87
N ARG A 245 24.87 3.36 -1.85
CA ARG A 245 26.17 3.00 -2.44
C ARG A 245 26.19 3.23 -3.95
N LEU A 246 25.14 2.82 -4.66
CA LEU A 246 25.03 3.05 -6.12
C LEU A 246 24.95 4.53 -6.47
N LYS A 247 24.21 5.33 -5.69
CA LYS A 247 24.15 6.78 -5.87
C LYS A 247 25.52 7.42 -5.65
N ALA A 248 26.22 7.06 -4.57
CA ALA A 248 27.58 7.53 -4.31
C ALA A 248 28.56 7.12 -5.42
N GLN A 249 28.48 5.88 -5.90
CA GLN A 249 29.30 5.41 -7.02
C GLN A 249 29.02 6.18 -8.32
N LYS A 250 27.74 6.45 -8.64
CA LYS A 250 27.35 7.22 -9.82
C LYS A 250 27.85 8.66 -9.74
N GLU A 251 27.70 9.31 -8.58
CA GLU A 251 28.23 10.67 -8.35
C GLU A 251 29.75 10.71 -8.52
N ILE A 252 30.48 9.72 -7.99
CA ILE A 252 31.94 9.59 -8.19
C ILE A 252 32.27 9.37 -9.67
N TYR A 253 31.54 8.49 -10.36
CA TYR A 253 31.78 8.19 -11.77
C TYR A 253 31.57 9.42 -12.67
N ASP A 254 30.49 10.17 -12.45
CA ASP A 254 30.22 11.41 -13.18
C ASP A 254 31.32 12.46 -12.93
N LEU A 255 31.82 12.54 -11.69
CA LEU A 255 32.93 13.42 -11.32
C LEU A 255 34.24 13.02 -12.01
N VAL A 256 34.56 11.72 -12.03
CA VAL A 256 35.75 11.17 -12.72
C VAL A 256 35.68 11.48 -14.20
N LYS A 257 34.55 11.19 -14.86
CA LYS A 257 34.32 11.50 -16.27
C LYS A 257 34.46 12.99 -16.59
N GLY A 258 33.95 13.86 -15.71
CA GLY A 258 34.14 15.31 -15.80
C GLY A 258 35.61 15.72 -15.69
N SER A 259 36.35 15.12 -14.74
CA SER A 259 37.77 15.39 -14.53
C SER A 259 38.65 14.94 -15.71
N GLU A 260 38.34 13.80 -16.33
CA GLU A 260 39.04 13.33 -17.54
C GLU A 260 38.89 14.31 -18.72
N LYS A 261 37.71 14.92 -18.86
CA LYS A 261 37.47 15.94 -19.87
C LYS A 261 38.35 17.18 -19.64
N VAL A 262 38.40 17.67 -18.41
CA VAL A 262 39.24 18.81 -18.03
C VAL A 262 40.72 18.49 -18.28
N ILE A 263 41.20 17.32 -17.86
CA ILE A 263 42.57 16.87 -18.10
C ILE A 263 42.90 16.87 -19.59
N ARG A 264 41.99 16.38 -20.44
CA ARG A 264 42.18 16.37 -21.90
C ARG A 264 42.27 17.77 -22.50
N GLU A 265 41.50 18.73 -21.99
CA GLU A 265 41.51 20.12 -22.46
C GLU A 265 42.77 20.88 -22.03
N VAL A 266 43.33 20.57 -20.85
CA VAL A 266 44.56 21.22 -20.36
C VAL A 266 45.85 20.50 -20.77
N ALA A 267 45.79 19.22 -21.16
CA ALA A 267 46.95 18.43 -21.58
C ALA A 267 47.83 19.06 -22.68
N PRO A 268 47.30 19.77 -23.69
CA PRO A 268 48.11 20.47 -24.68
C PRO A 268 49.01 21.57 -24.09
N LEU A 269 48.65 22.15 -22.95
CA LEU A 269 49.46 23.17 -22.27
C LEU A 269 50.82 22.63 -21.85
N CYS A 270 50.92 21.33 -21.55
CA CYS A 270 52.18 20.66 -21.22
C CYS A 270 53.22 20.70 -22.36
N TYR A 271 52.82 21.00 -23.59
CA TYR A 271 53.73 21.10 -24.74
C TYR A 271 53.79 22.53 -25.29
N LEU A 272 52.69 23.28 -25.20
CA LEU A 272 52.58 24.64 -25.74
C LEU A 272 53.19 25.71 -24.82
N ALA A 273 53.20 25.50 -23.50
CA ALA A 273 53.65 26.50 -22.53
C ALA A 273 55.16 26.82 -22.57
N PHE A 274 55.95 26.08 -23.36
CA PHE A 274 57.39 26.27 -23.49
C PHE A 274 57.81 27.15 -24.69
N SER A 275 56.86 27.69 -25.46
CA SER A 275 57.18 28.60 -26.54
C SER A 275 57.72 29.93 -25.98
N LYS A 276 58.72 30.50 -26.68
CA LYS A 276 59.35 31.77 -26.26
C LYS A 276 58.34 32.91 -26.13
N ASP A 277 57.31 32.91 -26.99
CA ASP A 277 56.21 33.88 -27.01
C ASP A 277 55.27 33.77 -25.79
N ILE A 278 55.26 32.64 -25.08
CA ILE A 278 54.46 32.42 -23.86
C ILE A 278 55.31 32.64 -22.61
N ILE A 279 56.57 32.19 -22.59
CA ILE A 279 57.47 32.32 -21.44
C ILE A 279 57.79 33.78 -21.14
N ASP A 280 58.04 34.59 -22.18
CA ASP A 280 58.41 36.00 -22.05
C ASP A 280 57.18 36.92 -21.91
N ASN A 281 55.95 36.36 -21.92
CA ASN A 281 54.69 37.10 -21.85
C ASN A 281 53.96 36.83 -20.53
N ASP A 282 54.09 37.78 -19.60
CA ASP A 282 53.42 37.76 -18.28
C ASP A 282 51.90 37.57 -18.36
N TYR A 283 51.24 38.10 -19.41
CA TYR A 283 49.79 37.99 -19.60
C TYR A 283 49.37 36.56 -19.99
N ALA A 284 50.24 35.82 -20.69
CA ALA A 284 50.01 34.42 -21.05
C ALA A 284 50.50 33.46 -19.96
N ARG A 285 51.61 33.77 -19.29
CA ARG A 285 52.26 32.93 -18.28
C ARG A 285 51.48 32.84 -16.96
N LYS A 286 51.07 33.98 -16.38
CA LYS A 286 50.41 34.01 -15.05
C LYS A 286 49.12 33.19 -14.97
N PRO A 287 48.23 33.19 -15.98
CA PRO A 287 47.06 32.32 -15.97
C PRO A 287 47.42 30.83 -16.00
N ILE A 288 48.47 30.44 -16.71
CA ILE A 288 48.95 29.04 -16.78
C ILE A 288 49.55 28.62 -15.44
N GLU A 289 50.38 29.48 -14.82
CA GLU A 289 50.92 29.26 -13.47
C GLU A 289 49.81 29.05 -12.44
N LYS A 290 48.76 29.88 -12.49
CA LYS A 290 47.60 29.72 -11.61
C LYS A 290 46.89 28.38 -11.80
N ILE A 291 46.70 27.92 -13.04
CA ILE A 291 46.10 26.61 -13.32
C ILE A 291 46.98 25.48 -12.75
N ILE A 292 48.31 25.59 -12.86
CA ILE A 292 49.25 24.62 -12.29
C ILE A 292 49.13 24.58 -10.77
N ASP A 293 49.09 25.73 -10.11
CA ASP A 293 48.96 25.82 -8.65
C ASP A 293 47.62 25.24 -8.17
N ASP A 294 46.51 25.59 -8.83
CA ASP A 294 45.17 25.11 -8.49
C ASP A 294 45.07 23.58 -8.65
N LEU A 295 45.61 23.02 -9.74
CA LEU A 295 45.64 21.58 -9.98
C LEU A 295 46.56 20.86 -8.98
N THR A 296 47.66 21.49 -8.58
CA THR A 296 48.61 20.93 -7.62
C THR A 296 48.03 20.90 -6.21
N ASP A 297 47.37 21.98 -5.76
CA ASP A 297 46.64 22.02 -4.48
C ASP A 297 45.54 20.95 -4.45
N MET A 298 44.73 20.88 -5.51
CA MET A 298 43.66 19.91 -5.61
C MET A 298 44.19 18.46 -5.54
N SER A 299 45.26 18.14 -6.28
CA SER A 299 45.91 16.84 -6.25
C SER A 299 46.44 16.48 -4.86
N ASN A 300 47.10 17.43 -4.18
CA ASN A 300 47.62 17.23 -2.82
C ASN A 300 46.50 17.01 -1.80
N ARG A 301 45.39 17.74 -1.91
CA ARG A 301 44.21 17.58 -1.06
C ARG A 301 43.54 16.21 -1.28
N LEU A 302 43.37 15.79 -2.53
CA LEU A 302 42.81 14.47 -2.87
C LEU A 302 43.69 13.33 -2.33
N ARG A 303 45.01 13.41 -2.52
CA ARG A 303 45.97 12.43 -1.96
C ARG A 303 45.88 12.35 -0.44
N LYS A 304 45.71 13.48 0.25
CA LYS A 304 45.57 13.51 1.71
C LYS A 304 44.26 12.87 2.19
N GLN A 305 43.17 13.02 1.43
CA GLN A 305 41.88 12.41 1.78
C GLN A 305 41.86 10.91 1.51
N LEU A 306 42.44 10.46 0.39
CA LEU A 306 42.54 9.02 0.09
C LEU A 306 43.35 8.27 1.17
N LYS A 307 44.47 8.85 1.63
CA LYS A 307 45.29 8.27 2.72
C LYS A 307 44.62 8.26 4.10
N LYS A 308 43.58 9.07 4.32
CA LYS A 308 42.80 9.04 5.58
C LYS A 308 41.75 7.92 5.59
N GLY A 309 41.37 7.39 4.42
CA GLY A 309 40.42 6.27 4.29
C GLY A 309 41.02 4.91 4.65
N ASP A 310 42.36 4.76 4.62
CA ASP A 310 43.07 3.52 4.97
C ASP A 310 43.21 3.29 6.49
N VAL A 311 42.67 4.18 7.34
CA VAL A 311 42.70 4.05 8.80
C VAL A 311 41.26 4.03 9.32
N ILE A 312 40.56 2.92 9.10
CA ILE A 312 39.63 2.27 10.05
C ILE A 312 39.47 0.84 9.53
N ASP A 313 40.23 -0.07 10.13
CA ASP A 313 39.89 -1.50 10.21
C ASP A 313 40.29 -1.92 11.63
N VAL A 314 39.34 -1.82 12.57
CA VAL A 314 39.32 -2.50 13.88
C VAL A 314 37.88 -2.82 14.22
#